data_AF-A0A8J6LPU8-F1
#
_entry.id   AF-A0A8J6LPU8-F1
#
_cell.length_a   1.000
_cell.length_b   1.000
_cell.length_c   1.000
_cell.angle_alpha   90.00
_cell.angle_beta   90.00
_cell.angle_gamma   90.00
#
_symmetry.space_group_name_H-M   'P 1'
#
loop_
_entity.id
_entity.type
_entity.pdbx_description
1 polymer ?
#
loop_
_entity_poly.entity_id
_entity_poly.type
_entity_poly.pdbx_seq_one_letter_code
_entity_poly.pdbx_strand_id
1 'polypeptide(L)'
;LAVGAGTAAVVGAIALLDWRRDAADRSHLGRFVQDVIDGEGPAVIGRKLDANLGLLVDAPVIVVAAVPLIALAVLSLFRPAALRLHGLDRAQAADPVLRPLLLACLCTALTGFAVNDSGVIVPAVALIAGGPLLTAIWAGIWARERA
;
A
#
# COMPACT_ATOMS: atom_id res chain seq x y z
N LEU A 1 -11.62 -10.34 2.44
CA LEU A 1 -12.92 -9.66 2.67
C LEU A 1 -13.33 -9.70 4.14
N ALA A 2 -13.41 -10.86 4.80
CA ALA A 2 -13.77 -10.96 6.22
C ALA A 2 -12.90 -10.10 7.16
N VAL A 3 -11.56 -10.15 7.00
CA VAL A 3 -10.63 -9.30 7.78
C VAL A 3 -10.91 -7.81 7.56
N GLY A 4 -11.05 -7.38 6.31
CA GLY A 4 -11.35 -5.98 5.98
C GLY A 4 -12.68 -5.51 6.58
N ALA A 5 -13.73 -6.31 6.48
CA ALA A 5 -15.03 -6.02 7.08
C ALA A 5 -14.95 -5.99 8.61
N GLY A 6 -14.23 -6.93 9.23
CA GLY A 6 -14.00 -6.97 10.67
C GLY A 6 -13.25 -5.73 11.15
N THR A 7 -12.18 -5.34 10.47
CA THR A 7 -11.45 -4.10 10.77
C THR A 7 -12.35 -2.88 10.65
N ALA A 8 -13.12 -2.76 9.57
CA ALA A 8 -14.05 -1.64 9.38
C ALA A 8 -15.10 -1.57 10.49
N ALA A 9 -15.65 -2.72 10.90
CA ALA A 9 -16.63 -2.80 11.99
C ALA A 9 -16.02 -2.38 13.33
N VAL A 10 -14.81 -2.85 13.65
CA VAL A 10 -14.11 -2.48 14.89
C VAL A 10 -13.77 -1.00 14.91
N VAL A 11 -13.19 -0.46 13.84
CA VAL A 11 -12.85 0.97 13.74
C VAL A 11 -14.12 1.83 13.80
N GLY A 12 -15.19 1.41 13.12
CA GLY A 12 -16.49 2.08 13.20
C GLY A 12 -17.08 2.07 14.60
N ALA A 13 -17.00 0.94 15.32
CA ALA A 13 -17.44 0.86 16.70
C ALA A 13 -16.65 1.82 17.61
N ILE A 14 -15.32 1.88 17.44
CA ILE A 14 -14.46 2.82 18.18
C ILE A 14 -14.86 4.27 17.86
N ALA A 15 -15.11 4.58 16.58
CA ALA A 15 -15.55 5.91 16.14
C ALA A 15 -16.86 6.34 16.82
N LEU A 16 -17.86 5.45 16.82
CA LEU A 16 -19.15 5.70 17.45
C LEU A 16 -19.04 5.82 18.97
N LEU A 17 -18.17 5.04 19.61
CA LEU A 17 -17.93 5.17 21.05
C LEU A 17 -17.23 6.48 21.39
N ASP A 18 -16.26 6.91 20.59
CA ASP A 18 -15.57 8.20 20.78
C ASP A 18 -16.51 9.39 20.53
N TRP A 19 -17.42 9.29 19.55
CA TRP A 19 -18.44 10.32 19.29
C TRP A 19 -19.39 10.55 20.47
N ARG A 20 -19.62 9.55 21.32
CA ARG A 20 -20.47 9.68 22.52
C ARG A 20 -19.83 10.50 23.64
N ARG A 21 -18.54 10.82 23.56
CA ARG A 21 -17.86 11.70 24.51
C ARG A 21 -18.29 13.14 24.30
N ASP A 22 -18.06 13.99 25.30
CA ASP A 22 -18.31 15.42 25.19
C ASP A 22 -17.51 16.02 24.03
N ALA A 23 -18.09 17.04 23.38
CA ALA A 23 -17.55 17.58 22.13
C ALA A 23 -16.09 18.04 22.23
N ALA A 24 -15.67 18.56 23.40
CA ALA A 24 -14.30 19.00 23.65
C ALA A 24 -13.29 17.84 23.75
N ASP A 25 -13.75 16.62 24.08
CA ASP A 25 -12.90 15.45 24.33
C ASP A 25 -12.89 14.44 23.17
N ARG A 26 -13.64 14.72 22.08
CA ARG A 26 -13.71 13.85 20.90
C ARG A 26 -12.40 13.88 20.13
N SER A 27 -11.90 12.69 19.77
CA SER A 27 -10.80 12.59 18.81
C SER A 27 -11.26 13.01 17.41
N HIS A 28 -10.33 13.01 16.45
CA HIS A 28 -10.66 13.21 15.04
C HIS A 28 -11.69 12.20 14.53
N LEU A 29 -11.70 10.99 15.07
CA LEU A 29 -12.59 9.93 14.64
C LEU A 29 -14.03 10.18 15.13
N GLY A 30 -14.21 10.57 16.39
CA GLY A 30 -15.52 10.98 16.92
C GLY A 30 -16.05 12.26 16.28
N ARG A 31 -15.19 13.23 15.95
CA ARG A 31 -15.58 14.42 15.17
C ARG A 31 -16.00 14.07 13.75
N PHE A 32 -15.31 13.16 13.07
CA PHE A 32 -15.70 12.71 11.74
C PHE A 32 -17.09 12.07 11.73
N VAL A 33 -17.48 11.32 12.77
CA VAL A 33 -18.86 10.80 12.89
C VAL A 33 -19.87 11.94 12.96
N GLN A 34 -19.55 13.02 13.69
CA GLN A 34 -20.37 14.23 13.73
C GLN A 34 -20.47 14.87 12.34
N ASP A 35 -19.34 15.04 11.62
CA ASP A 35 -19.32 15.58 10.26
C ASP A 35 -20.18 14.75 9.29
N VAL A 36 -20.21 13.42 9.44
CA VAL A 36 -21.08 12.54 8.64
C VAL A 36 -22.56 12.75 8.97
N ILE A 37 -22.90 12.88 10.25
CA ILE A 37 -24.29 13.15 10.70
C ILE A 37 -24.76 14.52 10.19
N ASP A 38 -23.88 15.52 10.22
CA ASP A 38 -24.15 16.88 9.77
C ASP A 38 -24.17 17.00 8.24
N GLY A 39 -23.90 15.90 7.52
CA GLY A 39 -23.91 15.85 6.05
C GLY A 39 -22.64 16.38 5.40
N GLU A 40 -21.61 16.73 6.18
CA GLU A 40 -20.31 17.20 5.68
C GLU A 40 -19.33 16.06 5.36
N GLY A 41 -19.63 14.82 5.78
CA GLY A 41 -18.80 13.63 5.53
C GLY A 41 -18.35 13.48 4.07
N PRO A 42 -19.24 13.60 3.06
CA PRO A 42 -18.86 13.55 1.66
C PRO A 42 -17.89 14.68 1.24
N ALA A 43 -18.03 15.88 1.79
CA ALA A 43 -17.13 17.00 1.51
C ALA A 43 -15.74 16.78 2.12
N VAL A 44 -15.65 16.16 3.31
CA VAL A 44 -14.37 15.76 3.92
C VAL A 44 -13.65 14.72 3.06
N ILE A 45 -14.38 13.69 2.61
CA ILE A 45 -13.82 12.65 1.73
C ILE A 45 -13.43 13.25 0.37
N GLY A 46 -14.26 14.13 -0.19
CA GLY A 46 -13.99 14.84 -1.45
C GLY A 46 -12.70 15.65 -1.39
N ARG A 47 -12.50 16.46 -0.34
CA ARG A 47 -11.25 17.22 -0.14
C ARG A 47 -10.01 16.33 -0.04
N LYS A 48 -10.13 15.15 0.60
CA LYS A 48 -9.03 14.17 0.65
C LYS A 48 -8.75 13.54 -0.71
N LEU A 49 -9.79 13.20 -1.47
CA LEU A 49 -9.66 12.68 -2.82
C LEU A 49 -9.03 13.71 -3.75
N ASP A 50 -9.46 14.98 -3.67
CA ASP A 50 -8.90 16.07 -4.47
C ASP A 50 -7.42 16.31 -4.12
N ALA A 51 -7.04 16.25 -2.85
CA ALA A 51 -5.64 16.35 -2.44
C ALA A 51 -4.80 15.18 -3.02
N ASN A 52 -5.32 13.95 -2.96
CA ASN A 52 -4.63 12.79 -3.52
C ASN A 52 -4.56 12.82 -5.05
N LEU A 53 -5.62 13.22 -5.75
CA LEU A 53 -5.63 13.37 -7.21
C LEU A 53 -4.76 14.53 -7.66
N GLY A 54 -4.75 15.63 -6.91
CA GLY A 54 -3.85 16.76 -7.10
C GLY A 54 -2.38 16.31 -7.09
N LEU A 55 -1.98 15.42 -6.17
CA LEU A 55 -0.62 14.85 -6.18
C LEU A 55 -0.27 14.09 -7.47
N LEU A 56 -1.23 13.45 -8.13
CA LEU A 56 -0.97 12.78 -9.40
C LEU A 56 -0.74 13.77 -10.55
N VAL A 57 -1.38 14.94 -10.50
CA VAL A 57 -1.31 15.96 -11.54
C VAL A 57 -0.16 16.94 -11.30
N ASP A 58 -0.03 17.42 -10.06
CA ASP A 58 0.90 18.47 -9.64
C ASP A 58 2.31 17.93 -9.37
N ALA A 59 2.45 16.62 -9.15
CA ALA A 59 3.74 15.96 -8.92
C ALA A 59 4.03 14.86 -9.97
N PRO A 60 4.25 15.22 -11.24
CA PRO A 60 4.46 14.24 -12.32
C PRO A 60 5.69 13.35 -12.10
N VAL A 61 6.74 13.86 -11.44
CA VAL A 61 7.94 13.08 -11.07
C VAL A 61 7.58 11.85 -10.25
N ILE A 62 6.60 12.00 -9.37
CA ILE A 62 6.15 10.93 -8.48
C ILE A 62 5.38 9.86 -9.25
N VAL A 63 4.49 10.26 -10.15
CA VAL A 63 3.75 9.31 -11.00
C VAL A 63 4.70 8.55 -11.92
N VAL A 64 5.64 9.27 -12.53
CA VAL A 64 6.68 8.70 -13.39
C VAL A 64 7.62 7.76 -12.63
N ALA A 65 7.84 7.96 -11.33
CA ALA A 65 8.58 7.02 -10.50
C ALA A 65 7.71 5.81 -10.08
N ALA A 66 6.52 6.07 -9.51
CA ALA A 66 5.68 5.03 -8.91
C ALA A 66 5.14 4.02 -9.94
N VAL A 67 4.73 4.47 -11.13
CA VAL A 67 4.12 3.60 -12.14
C VAL A 67 5.08 2.53 -12.66
N PRO A 68 6.30 2.84 -13.14
CA PRO A 68 7.28 1.82 -13.53
C PRO A 68 7.65 0.89 -12.39
N LEU A 69 7.68 1.39 -11.16
CA LEU A 69 8.04 0.61 -9.98
C LEU A 69 6.95 -0.42 -9.63
N ILE A 70 5.68 -0.02 -9.63
CA ILE A 70 4.54 -0.92 -9.46
C ILE A 70 4.52 -1.93 -10.61
N ALA A 71 4.72 -1.48 -11.86
CA ALA A 71 4.79 -2.35 -13.02
C ALA A 71 5.91 -3.38 -12.88
N LEU A 72 7.11 -2.98 -12.43
CA LEU A 72 8.23 -3.87 -12.20
C LEU A 72 7.93 -4.90 -11.09
N ALA A 73 7.29 -4.47 -9.99
CA ALA A 73 6.88 -5.37 -8.90
C ALA A 73 5.82 -6.39 -9.34
N VAL A 74 4.85 -5.98 -10.16
CA VAL A 74 3.84 -6.88 -10.75
C VAL A 74 4.50 -7.83 -11.74
N LEU A 75 5.34 -7.32 -12.64
CA LEU A 75 6.01 -8.13 -13.65
C LEU A 75 6.99 -9.13 -13.03
N SER A 76 7.71 -8.76 -11.97
CA SER A 76 8.61 -9.69 -11.27
C SER A 76 7.85 -10.83 -10.59
N LEU A 77 6.64 -10.56 -10.10
CA LEU A 77 5.81 -11.56 -9.43
C LEU A 77 5.09 -12.51 -10.40
N PHE A 78 4.57 -11.99 -11.52
CA PHE A 78 3.70 -12.74 -12.43
C PHE A 78 4.38 -13.16 -13.74
N ARG A 79 5.42 -12.44 -14.17
CA ARG A 79 6.17 -12.73 -15.41
C ARG A 79 7.69 -12.55 -15.21
N PRO A 80 8.31 -13.23 -14.22
CA PRO A 80 9.74 -13.11 -13.96
C PRO A 80 10.61 -13.43 -15.19
N ALA A 81 10.18 -14.37 -16.03
CA ALA A 81 10.87 -14.71 -17.28
C ALA A 81 10.94 -13.55 -18.29
N ALA A 82 9.91 -12.69 -18.36
CA ALA A 82 9.89 -11.52 -19.23
C ALA A 82 10.94 -10.47 -18.81
N LEU A 83 11.33 -10.48 -17.54
CA LEU A 83 12.38 -9.62 -16.97
C LEU A 83 13.75 -10.33 -16.87
N ARG A 84 13.89 -11.53 -17.43
CA ARG A 84 15.09 -12.38 -17.32
C ARG A 84 15.46 -12.72 -15.86
N LEU A 85 14.49 -12.68 -14.94
CA LEU A 85 14.65 -12.99 -13.52
C LEU A 85 14.49 -14.49 -13.24
N HIS A 86 15.19 -15.34 -14.00
CA HIS A 86 15.05 -16.81 -13.91
C HIS A 86 15.38 -17.35 -12.50
N GLY A 87 16.20 -16.65 -11.72
CA GLY A 87 16.47 -17.01 -10.33
C GLY A 87 15.27 -16.80 -9.40
N LEU A 88 14.47 -15.74 -9.62
CA LEU A 88 13.26 -15.48 -8.85
C LEU A 88 12.17 -16.50 -9.20
N ASP A 89 12.03 -16.82 -10.49
CA ASP A 89 11.10 -17.85 -10.96
C ASP A 89 11.38 -19.21 -10.30
N ARG A 90 12.65 -19.63 -10.26
CA ARG A 90 13.08 -20.84 -9.54
C ARG A 90 12.85 -20.74 -8.04
N ALA A 91 13.12 -19.58 -7.42
CA ALA A 91 12.91 -19.39 -5.99
C ALA A 91 11.42 -19.49 -5.60
N GLN A 92 10.54 -18.90 -6.41
CA GLN A 92 9.08 -19.00 -6.22
C GLN A 92 8.57 -20.43 -6.46
N ALA A 93 9.22 -21.22 -7.33
CA ALA A 93 8.90 -22.63 -7.52
C ALA A 93 9.45 -23.52 -6.38
N ALA A 94 10.57 -23.14 -5.78
CA ALA A 94 11.22 -23.89 -4.70
C ALA A 94 10.58 -23.66 -3.32
N ASP A 95 10.03 -22.47 -3.06
CA ASP A 95 9.40 -22.11 -1.79
C ASP A 95 7.93 -21.66 -1.99
N PRO A 96 6.95 -22.44 -1.51
CA PRO A 96 5.54 -22.09 -1.65
C PRO A 96 5.11 -20.84 -0.87
N VAL A 97 5.91 -20.37 0.10
CA VAL A 97 5.61 -19.18 0.93
C VAL A 97 6.02 -17.88 0.22
N LEU A 98 7.03 -17.93 -0.65
CA LEU A 98 7.61 -16.73 -1.26
C LEU A 98 6.60 -15.94 -2.10
N ARG A 99 5.80 -16.63 -2.92
CA ARG A 99 4.79 -15.97 -3.77
C ARG A 99 3.66 -15.31 -2.95
N PRO A 100 3.02 -15.99 -1.98
CA PRO A 100 2.09 -15.35 -1.04
C PRO A 100 2.68 -14.16 -0.29
N LEU A 101 3.94 -14.24 0.14
CA LEU A 101 4.63 -13.15 0.83
C LEU A 101 4.77 -11.92 -0.07
N LEU A 102 5.27 -12.09 -1.30
CA LEU A 102 5.42 -11.00 -2.26
C LEU A 102 4.05 -10.39 -2.64
N LEU A 103 3.01 -11.22 -2.77
CA LEU A 103 1.63 -10.76 -2.96
C LEU A 103 1.14 -9.92 -1.78
N ALA A 104 1.37 -10.37 -0.55
CA ALA A 104 1.00 -9.62 0.65
C ALA A 104 1.71 -8.26 0.69
N CYS A 105 3.02 -8.23 0.42
CA CYS A 105 3.80 -6.99 0.33
C CYS A 105 3.25 -6.03 -0.75
N LEU A 106 2.94 -6.55 -1.95
CA LEU A 106 2.37 -5.76 -3.03
C LEU A 106 0.99 -5.21 -2.64
N CYS A 107 0.11 -6.03 -2.09
CA CYS A 107 -1.21 -5.60 -1.64
C CYS A 107 -1.11 -4.54 -0.53
N THR A 108 -0.20 -4.70 0.43
CA THR A 108 0.03 -3.72 1.48
C THR A 108 0.54 -2.40 0.91
N ALA A 109 1.50 -2.43 -0.02
CA ALA A 109 2.03 -1.24 -0.66
C ALA A 109 0.97 -0.49 -1.49
N LEU A 110 0.18 -1.21 -2.28
CA LEU A 110 -0.91 -0.63 -3.07
C LEU A 110 -2.03 -0.08 -2.19
N THR A 111 -2.41 -0.81 -1.14
CA THR A 111 -3.42 -0.35 -0.19
C THR A 111 -2.95 0.90 0.53
N GLY A 112 -1.72 0.90 1.06
CA GLY A 112 -1.14 2.06 1.72
C GLY A 112 -1.00 3.25 0.78
N PHE A 113 -0.63 3.06 -0.49
CA PHE A 113 -0.66 4.13 -1.49
C PHE A 113 -2.06 4.73 -1.66
N ALA A 114 -3.09 3.87 -1.73
CA ALA A 114 -4.46 4.30 -1.96
C ALA A 114 -5.10 5.02 -0.77
N VAL A 115 -4.82 4.58 0.47
CA VAL A 115 -5.47 5.14 1.67
C VAL A 115 -4.68 6.22 2.40
N ASN A 116 -3.40 6.40 2.09
CA ASN A 116 -2.58 7.40 2.77
C ASN A 116 -2.83 8.80 2.17
N ASP A 117 -2.90 9.82 3.03
CA ASP A 117 -3.10 11.23 2.65
C ASP A 117 -1.87 11.81 1.91
N SER A 118 -0.74 11.09 1.93
CA SER A 118 0.47 11.38 1.16
C SER A 118 0.78 10.28 0.15
N GLY A 119 -0.25 9.57 -0.35
CA GLY A 119 -0.24 8.24 -1.01
C GLY A 119 1.07 7.81 -1.66
N VAL A 120 1.62 8.68 -2.48
CA VAL A 120 2.95 8.73 -3.10
C VAL A 120 4.15 8.21 -2.29
N ILE A 121 4.23 8.51 -0.99
CA ILE A 121 5.38 8.13 -0.16
C ILE A 121 5.43 6.61 0.03
N VAL A 122 4.27 5.93 -0.01
CA VAL A 122 4.17 4.51 0.31
C VAL A 122 4.89 3.61 -0.70
N PRO A 123 4.77 3.80 -2.04
CA PRO A 123 5.60 3.10 -3.01
C PRO A 123 7.10 3.33 -2.81
N ALA A 124 7.52 4.57 -2.52
CA ALA A 124 8.91 4.90 -2.28
C ALA A 124 9.45 4.19 -1.01
N VAL A 125 8.67 4.17 0.07
CA VAL A 125 9.00 3.44 1.30
C VAL A 125 8.98 1.93 1.09
N ALA A 126 8.04 1.41 0.32
CA ALA A 126 7.99 -0.01 -0.05
C ALA A 126 9.25 -0.44 -0.84
N LEU A 127 9.86 0.47 -1.60
CA LEU A 127 11.15 0.24 -2.26
C LEU A 127 12.35 0.34 -1.34
N ILE A 128 12.34 1.27 -0.38
CA ILE A 128 13.40 1.33 0.63
C ILE A 128 13.39 0.02 1.45
N ALA A 129 12.20 -0.50 1.76
CA ALA A 129 12.03 -1.79 2.43
C ALA A 129 12.31 -3.01 1.52
N GLY A 130 11.94 -2.95 0.24
CA GLY A 130 12.08 -4.03 -0.73
C GLY A 130 13.44 -4.10 -1.43
N GLY A 131 14.19 -3.00 -1.45
CA GLY A 131 15.53 -2.87 -2.04
C GLY A 131 16.53 -3.89 -1.49
N PRO A 132 16.64 -4.07 -0.16
CA PRO A 132 17.45 -5.13 0.46
C PRO A 132 17.06 -6.54 0.00
N LEU A 133 15.76 -6.78 -0.26
CA LEU A 133 15.28 -8.07 -0.74
C LEU A 133 15.69 -8.30 -2.20
N LEU A 134 15.59 -7.27 -3.04
CA LEU A 134 16.02 -7.29 -4.43
C LEU A 134 17.54 -7.48 -4.54
N THR A 135 18.33 -6.82 -3.69
CA THR A 135 19.79 -7.02 -3.64
C THR A 135 20.16 -8.39 -3.11
N ALA A 136 19.45 -8.92 -2.10
CA ALA A 136 19.67 -10.29 -1.62
C ALA A 136 19.35 -11.35 -2.68
N ILE A 137 18.26 -11.18 -3.44
CA ILE A 137 17.92 -12.04 -4.58
C ILE A 137 19.02 -11.97 -5.64
N TRP A 138 19.47 -10.75 -5.98
CA TRP A 138 20.50 -10.55 -6.98
C TRP A 138 21.86 -11.15 -6.56
N ALA A 139 22.28 -10.93 -5.31
CA ALA A 139 23.49 -11.51 -4.74
C ALA A 139 23.44 -13.04 -4.69
N GLY A 140 22.28 -13.62 -4.33
CA GLY A 140 22.08 -15.06 -4.32
C GLY A 140 22.07 -15.69 -5.71
N ILE A 141 21.63 -14.97 -6.74
CA ILE A 141 21.73 -15.41 -8.15
C ILE A 141 23.20 -15.39 -8.58
N TRP A 142 23.89 -14.27 -8.36
CA TRP A 142 25.29 -14.09 -8.73
C TRP A 142 26.23 -15.10 -8.09
N ALA A 143 26.00 -15.46 -6.82
CA ALA A 143 26.80 -16.45 -6.11
C ALA A 143 26.65 -17.87 -6.70
N ARG A 144 25.46 -18.22 -7.19
CA ARG A 144 25.19 -19.55 -7.79
C ARG A 144 25.71 -19.69 -9.21
N GLU A 145 25.84 -18.60 -9.96
CA GLU A 145 26.43 -18.62 -11.31
C GLU A 145 27.96 -18.77 -11.28
N ARG A 146 28.60 -18.57 -10.12
CA ARG A 146 30.05 -18.68 -9.91
C ARG A 146 30.50 -19.95 -9.18
N ALA A 147 29.58 -20.80 -8.77
CA ALA A 147 29.83 -22.09 -8.11
C ALA A 147 29.66 -23.24 -9.12
#